data_AF-B7FSG7-F1
#
_entry.id   AF-B7FSG7-F1
#
_cell.length_a   1.000
_cell.length_b   1.000
_cell.length_c   1.000
_cell.angle_alpha   90.00
_cell.angle_beta   90.00
_cell.angle_gamma   90.00
#
_symmetry.space_group_name_H-M   'P 1'
#
loop_
_entity.id
_entity.type
_entity.pdbx_description
1 polymer ?
#
loop_
_entity_poly.entity_id
_entity_poly.type
_entity_poly.pdbx_seq_one_letter_code
_entity_poly.pdbx_strand_id
1 'polypeptide(L)'
;MKSIATISCVYLATAALLMQSTSAWVFSKKDLQKAASAATCAAVVSLVATPFHANARDFSGSYNDPNHPNCIRKIENIGKIATIYGTDGNPGCPANGKGTDFDLLASVVGDDIQIDFGPKGGPKAVMGKWDETGEPGITFPDGNKWTLKDQNARADGARKTLQVVDISEQMKIELATSWNTL
;
A
#
# COMPACT_ATOMS: atom_id res chain seq x y z
N MET A 1 -20.45 65.10 -8.40
CA MET A 1 -21.04 64.33 -7.29
C MET A 1 -20.20 63.04 -7.18
N LYS A 2 -19.28 62.94 -6.20
CA LYS A 2 -19.32 62.05 -5.00
C LYS A 2 -19.54 60.56 -5.40
N SER A 3 -18.71 59.56 -5.06
CA SER A 3 -18.14 59.22 -3.75
C SER A 3 -17.01 58.18 -3.81
N ILE A 4 -16.27 58.14 -2.70
CA ILE A 4 -15.25 57.19 -2.19
C ILE A 4 -15.92 55.90 -1.63
N ALA A 5 -15.09 54.86 -1.40
CA ALA A 5 -15.23 53.70 -0.46
C ALA A 5 -15.45 52.33 -1.15
N THR A 6 -14.90 51.18 -0.75
CA THR A 6 -14.44 50.73 0.59
C THR A 6 -13.59 49.45 0.51
N ILE A 7 -12.79 49.23 1.56
CA ILE A 7 -11.99 48.03 1.95
C ILE A 7 -12.84 47.10 2.85
N SER A 8 -12.74 45.77 2.72
CA SER A 8 -12.99 44.71 3.75
C SER A 8 -13.24 43.34 3.09
N CYS A 9 -13.02 42.14 3.66
CA CYS A 9 -12.52 41.57 4.93
C CYS A 9 -12.54 40.03 4.74
N VAL A 10 -11.63 39.19 5.27
CA VAL A 10 -11.85 38.21 6.38
C VAL A 10 -10.75 37.12 6.20
N TYR A 11 -9.69 37.06 7.05
CA TYR A 11 -9.44 36.09 8.17
C TYR A 11 -9.04 34.65 7.70
N LEU A 12 -8.12 33.85 8.29
CA LEU A 12 -7.36 33.80 9.56
C LEU A 12 -6.21 32.77 9.48
N ALA A 13 -5.20 32.97 10.33
CA ALA A 13 -4.29 31.98 10.95
C ALA A 13 -3.28 31.24 10.05
N THR A 14 -1.97 31.31 10.31
CA THR A 14 -1.36 30.72 11.51
C THR A 14 -0.03 31.38 11.88
N ALA A 15 0.26 31.27 13.18
CA ALA A 15 1.19 32.04 13.99
C ALA A 15 2.67 31.87 13.65
N ALA A 16 3.38 32.97 13.88
CA ALA A 16 4.82 33.10 13.91
C ALA A 16 5.47 32.16 14.93
N LEU A 17 6.49 31.45 14.47
CA LEU A 17 7.50 30.81 15.29
C LEU A 17 8.42 31.92 15.84
N LEU A 18 8.34 32.24 17.13
CA LEU A 18 9.36 33.02 17.80
C LEU A 18 9.86 32.27 19.03
N MET A 19 11.17 32.04 18.99
CA MET A 19 12.02 31.48 20.02
C MET A 19 11.77 32.12 21.38
N GLN A 20 11.65 31.29 22.42
CA GLN A 20 11.99 31.71 23.78
C GLN A 20 12.85 30.62 24.42
N SER A 21 14.14 30.92 24.45
CA SER A 21 15.11 30.32 25.36
C SER A 21 14.78 30.73 26.79
N THR A 22 14.58 29.79 27.69
CA THR A 22 14.91 29.99 29.11
C THR A 22 15.51 28.71 29.68
N SER A 23 16.51 28.91 30.51
CA SER A 23 17.41 27.94 31.09
C SER A 23 16.71 26.89 31.95
N ALA A 24 17.17 25.64 31.83
CA ALA A 24 16.76 24.54 32.71
C ALA A 24 17.26 24.81 34.14
N TRP A 25 16.37 25.26 35.01
CA TRP A 25 16.56 25.15 36.45
C TRP A 25 16.25 23.71 36.85
N VAL A 26 17.28 23.02 37.33
CA VAL A 26 17.18 21.69 37.92
C VAL A 26 16.38 21.81 39.23
N PHE A 27 15.13 21.36 39.21
CA PHE A 27 14.35 21.22 40.45
C PHE A 27 14.68 19.88 41.12
N SER A 28 15.09 19.98 42.38
CA SER A 28 15.36 18.83 43.25
C SER A 28 14.05 18.14 43.66
N LYS A 29 14.07 16.81 43.79
CA LYS A 29 12.90 15.94 44.00
C LYS A 29 12.10 16.18 45.31
N LYS A 30 12.46 17.17 46.12
CA LYS A 30 11.86 17.41 47.44
C LYS A 30 10.77 18.49 47.48
N ASP A 31 10.55 19.22 46.38
CA ASP A 31 9.56 20.32 46.36
C ASP A 31 8.22 19.95 45.66
N LEU A 32 8.04 18.69 45.26
CA LEU A 32 6.86 18.24 44.49
C LEU A 32 5.61 17.91 45.34
N GLN A 33 5.56 18.26 46.63
CA GLN A 33 4.40 17.97 47.49
C GLN A 33 3.56 19.20 47.92
N LYS A 34 3.80 20.39 47.36
CA LYS A 34 3.00 21.60 47.67
C LYS A 34 2.60 22.45 46.45
N ALA A 35 2.24 21.81 45.34
CA ALA A 35 1.62 22.48 44.19
C ALA A 35 0.27 21.84 43.83
N ALA A 36 -0.70 21.95 44.74
CA ALA A 36 -2.10 21.76 44.44
C ALA A 36 -2.79 23.12 44.52
N SER A 37 -2.82 23.87 43.42
CA SER A 37 -3.91 24.77 43.05
C SER A 37 -3.56 25.56 41.78
N ALA A 38 -4.56 25.64 40.90
CA ALA A 38 -4.69 26.54 39.76
C ALA A 38 -3.76 26.28 38.56
N ALA A 39 -4.27 25.55 37.57
CA ALA A 39 -4.57 26.12 36.24
C ALA A 39 -4.98 25.03 35.25
N THR A 40 -6.15 25.24 34.64
CA THR A 40 -6.64 24.68 33.37
C THR A 40 -6.69 23.16 33.23
N CYS A 41 -7.91 22.65 33.01
CA CYS A 41 -8.17 21.30 32.53
C CYS A 41 -7.51 21.09 31.16
N ALA A 42 -6.21 20.78 31.14
CA ALA A 42 -5.59 20.14 30.00
C ALA A 42 -6.12 18.71 29.99
N ALA A 43 -7.19 18.49 29.21
CA ALA A 43 -7.57 17.15 28.82
C ALA A 43 -6.38 16.56 28.05
N VAL A 44 -5.55 15.80 28.76
CA VAL A 44 -4.60 14.88 28.14
C VAL A 44 -5.43 13.84 27.41
N VAL A 45 -5.74 14.10 26.14
CA VAL A 45 -6.12 13.05 25.21
C VAL A 45 -4.88 12.18 25.07
N SER A 46 -4.79 11.15 25.91
CA SER A 46 -3.88 10.04 25.68
C SER A 46 -4.29 9.43 24.33
N LEU A 47 -3.64 9.89 23.27
CA LEU A 47 -3.58 9.18 22.01
C LEU A 47 -2.85 7.87 22.31
N VAL A 48 -3.60 6.87 22.74
CA VAL A 48 -3.20 5.47 22.57
C VAL A 48 -3.15 5.28 21.06
N ALA A 49 -1.99 5.62 20.49
CA ALA A 49 -1.60 5.17 19.16
C ALA A 49 -1.47 3.65 19.29
N THR A 50 -2.58 2.95 19.11
CA THR A 50 -2.51 1.54 18.76
C THR A 50 -1.67 1.50 17.48
N PRO A 51 -0.57 0.75 17.44
CA PRO A 51 0.09 0.52 16.17
C PRO A 51 -0.96 -0.18 15.31
N PHE A 52 -1.51 0.52 14.33
CA PHE A 52 -2.17 -0.14 13.21
C PHE A 52 -1.09 -1.06 12.63
N HIS A 53 -1.16 -2.34 12.99
CA HIS A 53 -0.54 -3.38 12.20
C HIS A 53 -1.31 -3.38 10.89
N ALA A 54 -0.96 -2.46 9.99
CA ALA A 54 -1.35 -2.55 8.60
C ALA A 54 -0.88 -3.94 8.17
N ASN A 55 -1.84 -4.82 7.92
CA ASN A 55 -1.54 -6.14 7.40
C ASN A 55 -0.74 -5.91 6.12
N ALA A 56 0.43 -6.55 6.02
CA ALA A 56 1.24 -6.48 4.82
C ALA A 56 0.41 -6.99 3.64
N ARG A 57 0.38 -6.24 2.54
CA ARG A 57 -0.32 -6.66 1.33
C ARG A 57 0.27 -7.97 0.83
N ASP A 58 -0.61 -8.88 0.41
CA ASP A 58 -0.19 -10.04 -0.34
C ASP A 58 0.03 -9.65 -1.82
N PHE A 59 1.29 -9.77 -2.25
CA PHE A 59 1.76 -9.56 -3.61
C PHE A 59 1.95 -10.90 -4.35
N SER A 60 1.52 -12.02 -3.78
CA SER A 60 1.68 -13.32 -4.42
C SER A 60 0.93 -13.40 -5.74
N GLY A 61 1.60 -13.93 -6.77
CA GLY A 61 0.99 -14.09 -8.09
C GLY A 61 1.98 -14.02 -9.23
N SER A 62 1.48 -14.27 -10.44
CA SER A 62 2.24 -14.15 -11.69
C SER A 62 1.98 -12.80 -12.34
N TYR A 63 3.03 -12.17 -12.87
CA TYR A 63 2.98 -10.82 -13.41
C TYR A 63 3.43 -10.76 -14.87
N ASN A 64 2.93 -9.78 -15.61
CA ASN A 64 3.48 -9.32 -16.87
C ASN A 64 4.40 -8.13 -16.61
N ASP A 65 5.63 -8.16 -17.11
CA ASP A 65 6.52 -6.99 -17.17
C ASP A 65 6.66 -6.53 -18.63
N PRO A 66 6.14 -5.35 -19.00
CA PRO A 66 6.30 -4.79 -20.35
C PRO A 66 7.76 -4.68 -20.83
N ASN A 67 8.71 -4.45 -19.93
CA ASN A 67 10.13 -4.35 -20.26
C ASN A 67 10.79 -5.71 -20.49
N HIS A 68 10.12 -6.81 -20.12
CA HIS A 68 10.62 -8.18 -20.29
C HIS A 68 9.49 -9.09 -20.81
N PRO A 69 9.03 -8.90 -22.06
CA PRO A 69 7.90 -9.63 -22.62
C PRO A 69 8.14 -11.15 -22.61
N ASN A 70 7.06 -11.90 -22.35
CA ASN A 70 7.01 -13.36 -22.17
C ASN A 70 7.89 -13.94 -21.06
N CYS A 71 8.70 -13.14 -20.37
CA CYS A 71 9.49 -13.65 -19.27
C CYS A 71 8.64 -13.94 -18.03
N ILE A 72 9.09 -14.90 -17.23
CA ILE A 72 8.41 -15.28 -16.00
C ILE A 72 8.68 -14.21 -14.96
N ARG A 73 7.62 -13.78 -14.27
CA ARG A 73 7.66 -12.96 -13.06
C ARG A 73 6.65 -13.52 -12.10
N LYS A 74 7.10 -14.11 -11.02
CA LYS A 74 6.21 -14.63 -10.00
C LYS A 74 6.73 -14.28 -8.62
N ILE A 75 5.79 -13.89 -7.77
CA ILE A 75 6.04 -13.45 -6.41
C ILE A 75 5.36 -14.44 -5.48
N GLU A 76 6.06 -14.82 -4.41
CA GLU A 76 5.53 -15.60 -3.30
C GLU A 76 5.78 -14.84 -1.99
N ASN A 77 4.71 -14.46 -1.30
CA ASN A 77 4.78 -13.78 -0.02
C ASN A 77 4.73 -14.77 1.16
N ILE A 78 5.58 -14.52 2.14
CA ILE A 78 5.55 -15.13 3.46
C ILE A 78 5.59 -14.00 4.50
N GLY A 79 4.41 -13.56 4.94
CA GLY A 79 4.28 -12.44 5.87
C GLY A 79 4.78 -11.13 5.26
N LYS A 80 5.87 -10.58 5.83
CA LYS A 80 6.49 -9.32 5.38
C LYS A 80 7.67 -9.53 4.42
N ILE A 81 7.97 -10.76 4.05
CA ILE A 81 9.04 -11.10 3.11
C ILE A 81 8.40 -11.69 1.86
N ALA A 82 8.96 -11.37 0.70
CA ALA A 82 8.56 -11.96 -0.56
C ALA A 82 9.78 -12.45 -1.33
N THR A 83 9.62 -13.56 -2.05
CA THR A 83 10.60 -14.07 -3.00
C THR A 83 10.06 -13.84 -4.40
N ILE A 84 10.87 -13.27 -5.27
CA ILE A 84 10.53 -13.06 -6.68
C ILE A 84 11.42 -13.97 -7.51
N TYR A 85 10.81 -14.84 -8.27
CA TYR A 85 11.50 -15.68 -9.23
C TYR A 85 11.05 -15.37 -10.64
N GLY A 86 11.94 -15.58 -11.57
CA GLY A 86 11.66 -15.29 -12.95
C GLY A 86 12.78 -15.65 -13.89
N THR A 87 12.57 -15.24 -15.13
CA THR A 87 13.56 -15.37 -16.20
C THR A 87 13.83 -14.01 -16.79
N ASP A 88 15.02 -13.83 -17.35
CA ASP A 88 15.35 -12.72 -18.21
C ASP A 88 15.73 -13.20 -19.61
N GLY A 89 15.29 -12.44 -20.60
CA GLY A 89 15.82 -12.47 -21.94
C GLY A 89 16.08 -11.03 -22.40
N ASN A 90 16.74 -10.88 -23.56
CA ASN A 90 17.05 -9.57 -24.12
C ASN A 90 16.47 -9.47 -25.54
N PRO A 91 15.41 -8.67 -25.79
CA PRO A 91 14.66 -7.85 -24.83
C PRO A 91 13.60 -8.63 -24.03
N GLY A 92 13.33 -9.89 -24.36
CA GLY A 92 12.33 -10.72 -23.69
C GLY A 92 12.60 -12.20 -23.89
N CYS A 93 11.68 -13.03 -23.43
CA CYS A 93 11.79 -14.48 -23.47
C CYS A 93 11.00 -15.06 -24.67
N PRO A 94 11.28 -16.30 -25.10
CA PRO A 94 10.41 -17.02 -26.02
C PRO A 94 9.03 -17.26 -25.38
N ALA A 95 8.04 -17.68 -26.18
CA ALA A 95 6.67 -17.89 -25.70
C ALA A 95 6.52 -18.90 -24.55
N ASN A 96 7.52 -19.78 -24.36
CA ASN A 96 7.57 -20.72 -23.24
C ASN A 96 8.20 -20.14 -21.96
N GLY A 97 8.56 -18.85 -21.96
CA GLY A 97 9.12 -18.12 -20.83
C GLY A 97 10.55 -18.50 -20.44
N LYS A 98 11.25 -19.34 -21.20
CA LYS A 98 12.63 -19.73 -20.88
C LYS A 98 13.59 -18.54 -21.05
N GLY A 99 14.53 -18.40 -20.12
CA GLY A 99 15.56 -17.37 -20.16
C GLY A 99 16.65 -17.66 -19.12
N THR A 100 17.41 -16.63 -18.75
CA THR A 100 18.31 -16.69 -17.60
C THR A 100 17.50 -16.59 -16.32
N ASP A 101 17.52 -17.64 -15.50
CA ASP A 101 16.79 -17.64 -14.23
C ASP A 101 17.35 -16.61 -13.25
N PHE A 102 16.47 -16.03 -12.43
CA PHE A 102 16.85 -15.17 -11.32
C PHE A 102 15.93 -15.38 -10.12
N ASP A 103 16.48 -15.12 -8.94
CA ASP A 103 15.75 -15.04 -7.68
C ASP A 103 16.12 -13.74 -6.95
N LEU A 104 15.11 -13.00 -6.50
CA LEU A 104 15.25 -11.74 -5.76
C LEU A 104 14.52 -11.84 -4.42
N LEU A 105 15.03 -11.11 -3.45
CA LEU A 105 14.36 -10.91 -2.17
C LEU A 105 13.64 -9.57 -2.15
N ALA A 106 12.53 -9.53 -1.44
CA ALA A 106 11.79 -8.31 -1.18
C ALA A 106 11.21 -8.28 0.23
N SER A 107 10.98 -7.05 0.71
CA SER A 107 10.26 -6.78 1.95
C SER A 107 8.98 -6.01 1.66
N VAL A 108 7.89 -6.39 2.32
CA VAL A 108 6.57 -5.77 2.19
C VAL A 108 6.32 -4.81 3.35
N VAL A 109 5.94 -3.58 3.03
CA VAL A 109 5.65 -2.51 3.99
C VAL A 109 4.29 -1.90 3.66
N GLY A 110 3.25 -2.33 4.37
CA GLY A 110 1.88 -1.91 4.07
C GLY A 110 1.45 -2.37 2.68
N ASP A 111 1.13 -1.40 1.80
CA ASP A 111 0.74 -1.62 0.40
C ASP A 111 1.90 -1.47 -0.60
N ASP A 112 3.14 -1.32 -0.10
CA ASP A 112 4.35 -1.19 -0.90
C ASP A 112 5.24 -2.44 -0.77
N ILE A 113 6.01 -2.73 -1.82
CA ILE A 113 7.01 -3.81 -1.86
C ILE A 113 8.38 -3.22 -2.23
N GLN A 114 9.40 -3.51 -1.43
CA GLN A 114 10.78 -3.11 -1.70
C GLN A 114 11.56 -4.32 -2.22
N ILE A 115 12.06 -4.24 -3.45
CA ILE A 115 12.78 -5.34 -4.12
C ILE A 115 14.29 -5.02 -4.17
N ASP A 116 15.12 -6.03 -3.88
CA ASP A 116 16.57 -5.99 -4.06
C ASP A 116 16.97 -6.59 -5.42
N PHE A 117 17.28 -5.74 -6.40
CA PHE A 117 17.77 -6.17 -7.72
C PHE A 117 19.30 -6.36 -7.76
N GLY A 118 19.99 -6.27 -6.62
CA GLY A 118 21.44 -6.45 -6.50
C GLY A 118 21.98 -7.75 -7.11
N PRO A 119 21.32 -8.92 -6.95
CA PRO A 119 21.73 -10.16 -7.60
C PRO A 119 21.78 -10.09 -9.13
N LYS A 120 21.02 -9.16 -9.74
CA LYS A 120 20.99 -8.90 -11.19
C LYS A 120 21.87 -7.71 -11.60
N GLY A 121 22.61 -7.13 -10.65
CA GLY A 121 23.44 -5.93 -10.86
C GLY A 121 22.68 -4.61 -10.75
N GLY A 122 21.42 -4.62 -10.29
CA GLY A 122 20.58 -3.44 -10.13
C GLY A 122 20.61 -2.79 -8.74
N PRO A 123 19.77 -1.76 -8.51
CA PRO A 123 19.62 -1.13 -7.20
C PRO A 123 19.01 -2.07 -6.16
N LYS A 124 19.43 -1.94 -4.90
CA LYS A 124 19.01 -2.86 -3.81
C LYS A 124 17.71 -2.49 -3.09
N ALA A 125 17.11 -1.36 -3.44
CA ALA A 125 15.99 -0.78 -2.71
C ALA A 125 15.00 -0.11 -3.67
N VAL A 126 14.47 -0.88 -4.61
CA VAL A 126 13.46 -0.37 -5.55
C VAL A 126 12.08 -0.53 -4.92
N MET A 127 11.37 0.59 -4.73
CA MET A 127 10.02 0.61 -4.17
C MET A 127 8.97 0.45 -5.27
N GLY A 128 8.26 -0.66 -5.26
CA GLY A 128 7.04 -0.87 -6.03
C GLY A 128 5.81 -0.51 -5.20
N LYS A 129 4.87 0.23 -5.78
CA LYS A 129 3.58 0.57 -5.16
C LYS A 129 2.47 -0.24 -5.77
N TRP A 130 1.57 -0.76 -4.95
CA TRP A 130 0.36 -1.38 -5.49
C TRP A 130 -0.54 -0.34 -6.16
N ASP A 131 -1.00 -0.64 -7.37
CA ASP A 131 -1.91 0.21 -8.15
C ASP A 131 -3.12 -0.61 -8.61
N GLU A 132 -4.31 -0.16 -8.23
CA GLU A 132 -5.60 -0.76 -8.59
C GLU A 132 -6.25 -0.05 -9.80
N THR A 133 -5.61 1.00 -10.33
CA THR A 133 -6.11 1.76 -11.48
C THR A 133 -5.90 0.96 -12.76
N GLY A 134 -6.98 0.64 -13.47
CA GLY A 134 -6.92 -0.18 -14.68
C GLY A 134 -6.64 -1.64 -14.34
N GLU A 135 -5.58 -2.22 -14.91
CA GLU A 135 -5.13 -3.56 -14.51
C GLU A 135 -4.38 -3.48 -13.17
N PRO A 136 -4.82 -4.21 -12.12
CA PRO A 136 -4.10 -4.30 -10.86
C PRO A 136 -2.65 -4.76 -11.05
N GLY A 137 -1.73 -4.10 -10.35
CA GLY A 137 -0.31 -4.38 -10.50
C GLY A 137 0.59 -3.60 -9.55
N ILE A 138 1.89 -3.67 -9.83
CA ILE A 138 2.95 -3.00 -9.08
C ILE A 138 3.58 -1.95 -9.99
N THR A 139 3.46 -0.68 -9.61
CA THR A 139 4.06 0.44 -10.34
C THR A 139 5.39 0.82 -9.69
N PHE A 140 6.43 0.93 -10.52
CA PHE A 140 7.79 1.25 -10.11
C PHE A 140 8.15 2.71 -10.42
N PRO A 141 9.22 3.28 -9.81
CA PRO A 141 9.58 4.69 -9.96
C PRO A 141 10.07 5.06 -11.37
N ASP A 142 10.47 4.05 -12.17
CA ASP A 142 10.87 4.20 -13.56
C ASP A 142 9.68 4.27 -14.53
N GLY A 143 8.45 4.18 -14.02
CA GLY A 143 7.22 4.16 -14.80
C GLY A 143 6.84 2.77 -15.31
N ASN A 144 7.63 1.73 -15.03
CA ASN A 144 7.26 0.36 -15.36
C ASN A 144 6.12 -0.10 -14.45
N LYS A 145 5.17 -0.87 -15.00
CA LYS A 145 4.06 -1.46 -14.24
C LYS A 145 3.98 -2.95 -14.51
N TRP A 146 4.15 -3.74 -13.46
CA TRP A 146 3.95 -5.18 -13.52
C TRP A 146 2.48 -5.51 -13.29
N THR A 147 1.77 -5.98 -14.31
CA THR A 147 0.32 -6.28 -14.20
C THR A 147 0.10 -7.73 -13.78
N LEU A 148 -0.82 -7.95 -12.84
CA LEU A 148 -1.14 -9.28 -12.33
C LEU A 148 -1.90 -10.09 -13.40
N LYS A 149 -1.39 -11.28 -13.76
CA LYS A 149 -1.96 -12.16 -14.81
C LYS A 149 -3.32 -12.75 -14.41
N ASP A 150 -3.41 -13.29 -13.20
CA ASP A 150 -4.60 -13.99 -12.72
C ASP A 150 -5.30 -13.18 -11.62
N GLN A 151 -6.12 -12.21 -12.03
CA GLN A 151 -6.84 -11.34 -11.10
C GLN A 151 -7.86 -12.10 -10.22
N ASN A 152 -8.33 -13.26 -10.70
CA ASN A 152 -9.25 -14.13 -9.95
C ASN A 152 -8.55 -14.90 -8.82
N ALA A 153 -7.27 -15.26 -8.97
CA ALA A 153 -6.53 -15.95 -7.91
C ALA A 153 -6.40 -15.12 -6.62
N ARG A 154 -6.45 -13.78 -6.76
CA ARG A 154 -6.47 -12.84 -5.63
C ARG A 154 -7.85 -12.70 -5.00
N ALA A 155 -8.91 -12.77 -5.80
CA ALA A 155 -10.28 -12.77 -5.29
C ALA A 155 -10.55 -14.02 -4.44
N ASP A 156 -9.96 -15.16 -4.77
CA ASP A 156 -10.16 -16.44 -4.05
C ASP A 156 -9.45 -16.48 -2.68
N GLY A 157 -8.36 -15.71 -2.50
CA GLY A 157 -7.72 -15.50 -1.20
C GLY A 157 -8.56 -14.61 -0.26
N ALA A 158 -9.26 -13.61 -0.81
CA ALA A 158 -10.19 -12.75 -0.07
C ALA A 158 -11.58 -13.39 0.13
N ARG A 159 -11.96 -14.35 -0.74
CA ARG A 159 -13.29 -15.00 -0.77
C ARG A 159 -13.40 -16.25 0.09
N LYS A 160 -12.39 -16.61 0.89
CA LYS A 160 -12.54 -17.75 1.81
C LYS A 160 -13.42 -17.50 3.04
N THR A 161 -14.01 -16.31 3.20
CA THR A 161 -14.83 -16.00 4.40
C THR A 161 -16.33 -15.89 4.17
N LEU A 162 -16.87 -15.55 2.99
CA LEU A 162 -18.33 -15.51 2.78
C LEU A 162 -18.68 -15.73 1.31
N GLN A 163 -18.85 -16.99 0.92
CA GLN A 163 -19.67 -17.32 -0.24
C GLN A 163 -20.70 -18.36 0.18
N VAL A 164 -21.73 -17.89 0.90
CA VAL A 164 -23.06 -18.47 0.73
C VAL A 164 -23.39 -18.20 -0.74
N VAL A 165 -23.27 -19.25 -1.55
CA VAL A 165 -23.63 -19.26 -2.96
C VAL A 165 -25.06 -18.77 -3.06
N ASP A 166 -25.31 -17.70 -3.81
CA ASP A 166 -26.66 -17.29 -4.18
C ASP A 166 -27.21 -18.35 -5.16
N ILE A 167 -27.81 -19.38 -4.57
CA ILE A 167 -28.44 -20.52 -5.22
C ILE A 167 -29.61 -20.09 -6.14
N SER A 168 -30.02 -18.81 -6.11
CA SER A 168 -31.13 -18.33 -6.92
C SER A 168 -30.78 -18.10 -8.40
N GLU A 169 -29.51 -17.81 -8.73
CA GLU A 169 -29.10 -17.60 -10.13
C GLU A 169 -28.83 -18.93 -10.84
N GLN A 170 -28.32 -19.95 -10.13
CA GLN A 170 -28.09 -21.28 -10.71
C GLN A 170 -29.39 -22.03 -11.04
N MET A 171 -30.44 -21.90 -10.22
CA MET A 171 -31.75 -22.50 -10.53
C MET A 171 -32.42 -21.91 -11.79
N LYS A 172 -32.17 -20.63 -12.11
CA LYS A 172 -32.74 -20.00 -13.30
C LYS A 172 -32.13 -20.55 -14.60
N ILE A 173 -30.86 -20.93 -14.59
CA ILE A 173 -30.15 -21.45 -15.76
C ILE A 173 -30.58 -22.90 -16.05
N GLU A 174 -30.77 -23.73 -15.02
CA GLU A 174 -31.23 -25.13 -15.19
C GLU A 174 -32.69 -25.21 -15.64
N LEU A 175 -33.56 -24.32 -15.15
CA LEU A 175 -34.94 -24.24 -15.63
C LEU A 175 -34.98 -23.77 -17.10
N ALA A 176 -34.20 -22.76 -17.49
CA ALA A 176 -34.20 -22.27 -18.87
C ALA A 176 -33.69 -23.30 -19.90
N THR A 177 -32.81 -24.22 -19.49
CA THR A 177 -32.30 -25.29 -20.38
C THR A 177 -33.26 -26.47 -20.49
N SER A 178 -34.18 -26.69 -19.54
CA SER A 178 -35.15 -27.79 -19.63
C SER A 178 -36.36 -27.51 -20.53
N TRP A 179 -36.62 -26.25 -20.91
CA TRP A 179 -37.75 -25.86 -21.78
C TRP A 179 -37.41 -25.84 -23.28
N ASN A 180 -36.14 -25.99 -23.67
CA ASN A 180 -35.71 -25.98 -25.08
C ASN A 180 -35.51 -27.37 -25.70
N THR A 181 -35.90 -28.44 -24.99
CA THR A 181 -35.79 -29.83 -25.46
C THR A 181 -37.12 -30.58 -25.48
N LEU A 182 -38.25 -29.87 -25.60
CA LEU A 182 -39.56 -30.45 -25.92
C LEU A 182 -40.10 -29.90 -27.24
#